data_AF-I3R254-F1
#
_entry.id   AF-I3R254-F1
#
_cell.length_a   1.000
_cell.length_b   1.000
_cell.length_c   1.000
_cell.angle_alpha   90.00
_cell.angle_beta   90.00
_cell.angle_gamma   90.00
#
_symmetry.space_group_name_H-M   'P 1'
#
loop_
_entity.id
_entity.type
_entity.pdbx_description
1 polymer ?
#
loop_
_entity_poly.entity_id
_entity_poly.type
_entity_poly.pdbx_seq_one_letter_code
_entity_poly.pdbx_strand_id
1 'polypeptide(L)'
;MIYEDDNRYAVQRARYLARKTDLRQVEGETVAYCERGYSTLGIAKRTDTTQSTVQDYLELAEALYGWEATTTKVLPGEQPPDLEQVSPGYHRTLKTRQSKLDWLETVRKHESRLPQEWVAKVLAEAREDGFTHKDTRSK
;
A
#
# COMPACT_ATOMS: atom_id res chain seq x y z
N MET A 1 -28.45 -4.06 -3.73
CA MET A 1 -27.86 -4.33 -2.40
C MET A 1 -26.40 -4.73 -2.60
N ILE A 2 -25.56 -3.82 -3.10
CA ILE A 2 -24.12 -4.09 -3.37
C ILE A 2 -23.28 -3.72 -2.14
N TYR A 3 -23.71 -2.69 -1.41
CA TYR A 3 -23.00 -2.14 -0.25
C TYR A 3 -22.89 -3.07 0.97
N GLU A 4 -23.87 -3.94 1.23
CA GLU A 4 -23.80 -4.88 2.36
C GLU A 4 -22.81 -6.01 2.11
N ASP A 5 -22.66 -6.42 0.85
CA ASP A 5 -21.68 -7.42 0.44
C ASP A 5 -20.25 -6.85 0.52
N ASP A 6 -20.06 -5.61 0.08
CA ASP A 6 -18.77 -4.90 0.17
C ASP A 6 -18.27 -4.72 1.61
N ASN A 7 -19.15 -4.33 2.54
CA ASN A 7 -18.76 -4.19 3.95
C ASN A 7 -18.35 -5.54 4.55
N ARG A 8 -19.09 -6.60 4.24
CA ARG A 8 -18.78 -7.96 4.70
C ARG A 8 -17.45 -8.45 4.14
N TYR A 9 -17.24 -8.24 2.84
CA TYR A 9 -15.97 -8.49 2.17
C TYR A 9 -14.84 -7.73 2.85
N ALA A 10 -14.98 -6.41 3.03
CA ALA A 10 -13.94 -5.56 3.59
C ALA A 10 -13.52 -6.01 5.00
N VAL A 11 -14.49 -6.36 5.86
CA VAL A 11 -14.20 -6.87 7.21
C VAL A 11 -13.50 -8.24 7.17
N GLN A 12 -13.93 -9.16 6.32
CA GLN A 12 -13.30 -10.49 6.22
C GLN A 12 -11.88 -10.38 5.65
N ARG A 13 -11.71 -9.58 4.60
CA ARG A 13 -10.43 -9.33 3.96
C ARG A 13 -9.47 -8.61 4.89
N ALA A 14 -9.92 -7.60 5.63
CA ALA A 14 -9.12 -6.93 6.66
C ALA A 14 -8.58 -7.89 7.72
N ARG A 15 -9.42 -8.80 8.22
CA ARG A 15 -9.01 -9.84 9.19
C ARG A 15 -8.05 -10.86 8.58
N TYR A 16 -8.18 -11.14 7.30
CA TYR A 16 -7.24 -11.99 6.59
C TYR A 16 -5.87 -11.30 6.50
N LEU A 17 -5.84 -10.07 5.98
CA LEU A 17 -4.63 -9.27 5.82
C LEU A 17 -3.93 -9.07 7.17
N ALA A 18 -4.64 -8.64 8.20
CA ALA A 18 -4.06 -8.44 9.53
C ALA A 18 -3.47 -9.70 10.19
N ARG A 19 -3.78 -10.90 9.67
CA ARG A 19 -3.17 -12.17 10.13
C ARG A 19 -1.99 -12.62 9.28
N LYS A 20 -1.90 -12.15 8.03
CA LYS A 20 -0.94 -12.62 7.03
C LYS A 20 0.11 -11.58 6.68
N THR A 21 -0.13 -10.34 7.06
CA THR A 21 0.71 -9.18 6.77
C THR A 21 0.93 -8.37 8.05
N ASP A 22 1.75 -7.32 7.97
CA ASP A 22 2.01 -6.39 9.07
C ASP A 22 0.98 -5.25 9.11
N LEU A 23 -0.07 -5.30 8.29
CA LEU A 23 -1.14 -4.30 8.30
C LEU A 23 -2.01 -4.46 9.54
N ARG A 24 -2.34 -3.33 10.17
CA ARG A 24 -3.39 -3.30 11.19
C ARG A 24 -4.75 -3.55 10.53
N GLN A 25 -5.74 -3.97 11.31
CA GLN A 25 -7.07 -4.26 10.79
C GLN A 25 -7.67 -3.07 10.01
N VAL A 26 -7.52 -1.84 10.49
CA VAL A 26 -8.02 -0.62 9.80
C VAL A 26 -7.30 -0.31 8.49
N GLU A 27 -6.02 -0.69 8.38
CA GLU A 27 -5.25 -0.55 7.13
C GLU A 27 -5.66 -1.63 6.13
N GLY A 28 -5.82 -2.87 6.60
CA GLY A 28 -6.36 -3.97 5.80
C GLY A 28 -7.78 -3.69 5.31
N GLU A 29 -8.62 -3.05 6.12
CA GLU A 29 -9.97 -2.63 5.71
C GLU A 29 -9.92 -1.53 4.63
N THR A 30 -8.98 -0.60 4.77
CA THR A 30 -8.74 0.45 3.77
C THR A 30 -8.31 -0.14 2.42
N VAL A 31 -7.37 -1.10 2.43
CA VAL A 31 -6.96 -1.86 1.24
C VAL A 31 -8.15 -2.60 0.65
N ALA A 32 -8.95 -3.28 1.47
CA ALA A 32 -10.09 -4.06 0.97
C ALA A 32 -11.16 -3.19 0.28
N TYR A 33 -11.50 -2.02 0.82
CA TYR A 33 -12.39 -1.11 0.10
C TYR A 33 -11.75 -0.54 -1.19
N CYS A 34 -10.42 -0.36 -1.20
CA CYS A 34 -9.69 0.04 -2.40
C CYS A 34 -9.76 -1.05 -3.48
N GLU A 35 -9.61 -2.33 -3.11
CA GLU A 35 -9.80 -3.51 -3.99
C GLU A 35 -11.21 -3.51 -4.60
N ARG A 36 -12.22 -3.01 -3.87
CA ARG A 36 -13.61 -2.84 -4.35
C ARG A 36 -13.85 -1.58 -5.19
N GLY A 37 -12.80 -0.81 -5.47
CA GLY A 37 -12.89 0.38 -6.32
C GLY A 37 -13.44 1.63 -5.64
N TYR A 38 -13.50 1.66 -4.31
CA TYR A 38 -13.90 2.87 -3.59
C TYR A 38 -12.83 3.95 -3.71
N SER A 39 -13.27 5.21 -3.87
CA SER A 39 -12.38 6.37 -3.79
C SER A 39 -11.93 6.62 -2.34
N THR A 40 -10.84 7.36 -2.14
CA THR A 40 -10.34 7.72 -0.79
C THR A 40 -11.41 8.41 0.07
N LEU A 41 -12.21 9.30 -0.52
CA LEU A 41 -13.38 9.91 0.14
C LEU A 41 -14.46 8.87 0.50
N GLY A 42 -14.72 7.90 -0.39
CA GLY A 42 -15.67 6.83 -0.13
C GLY A 42 -15.22 5.94 1.02
N ILE A 43 -13.94 5.56 1.05
CA ILE A 43 -13.33 4.77 2.12
C ILE A 43 -13.39 5.55 3.43
N ALA A 44 -12.98 6.81 3.43
CA ALA A 44 -12.97 7.67 4.61
C ALA A 44 -14.33 7.72 5.32
N LYS A 45 -15.43 7.81 4.55
CA LYS A 45 -16.81 7.76 5.07
C LYS A 45 -17.19 6.39 5.66
N ARG A 46 -16.63 5.31 5.13
CA ARG A 46 -16.91 3.93 5.57
C ARG A 46 -16.14 3.56 6.83
N THR A 47 -14.92 4.06 6.97
CA THR A 47 -14.01 3.73 8.07
C THR A 47 -13.92 4.82 9.15
N ASP A 48 -14.80 5.83 9.09
CA ASP A 48 -14.86 6.97 10.03
C ASP A 48 -13.50 7.64 10.24
N THR A 49 -12.83 7.97 9.14
CA THR A 49 -11.50 8.59 9.13
C THR A 49 -11.38 9.69 8.09
N THR A 50 -10.22 10.34 7.99
CA THR A 50 -9.98 11.40 7.00
C THR A 50 -9.44 10.84 5.68
N GLN A 51 -9.66 11.56 4.57
CA GLN A 51 -9.04 11.19 3.29
C GLN A 51 -7.51 11.13 3.36
N SER A 52 -6.89 12.03 4.12
CA SER A 52 -5.44 12.02 4.33
C SER A 52 -4.99 10.74 5.03
N THR A 53 -5.74 10.30 6.04
CA THR A 53 -5.43 9.07 6.78
C THR A 53 -5.62 7.84 5.91
N VAL A 54 -6.66 7.79 5.07
CA VAL A 54 -6.83 6.72 4.07
C VAL A 54 -5.63 6.69 3.12
N GLN A 55 -5.22 7.84 2.60
CA GLN A 55 -4.07 7.94 1.71
C GLN A 55 -2.79 7.44 2.39
N ASP A 56 -2.54 7.84 3.64
CA ASP A 56 -1.39 7.38 4.41
C ASP A 56 -1.41 5.86 4.64
N TYR A 57 -2.58 5.25 4.82
CA TYR A 57 -2.72 3.79 4.96
C TYR A 57 -2.46 3.04 3.64
N LEU A 58 -2.96 3.57 2.52
CA LEU A 58 -2.73 2.99 1.19
C LEU A 58 -1.25 3.08 0.81
N GLU A 59 -0.64 4.23 1.04
CA GLU A 59 0.80 4.44 0.84
C GLU A 59 1.66 3.49 1.68
N LEU A 60 1.31 3.27 2.96
CA LEU A 60 2.01 2.29 3.78
C LEU A 60 1.91 0.87 3.18
N ALA A 61 0.73 0.49 2.69
CA ALA A 61 0.54 -0.79 2.03
C ALA A 61 1.35 -0.90 0.73
N GLU A 62 1.43 0.17 -0.07
CA GLU A 62 2.25 0.24 -1.28
C GLU A 62 3.75 0.13 -0.98
N ALA A 63 4.22 0.74 0.10
CA ALA A 63 5.61 0.63 0.52
C ALA A 63 5.98 -0.83 0.83
N LEU A 64 5.12 -1.56 1.54
CA LEU A 64 5.39 -2.93 1.99
C LEU A 64 5.11 -3.99 0.92
N TYR A 65 4.02 -3.84 0.17
CA TYR A 65 3.43 -4.90 -0.67
C TYR A 65 3.36 -4.52 -2.15
N GLY A 66 3.93 -3.38 -2.53
CA GLY A 66 3.98 -2.92 -3.92
C GLY A 66 2.70 -2.23 -4.39
N TRP A 67 2.76 -1.64 -5.57
CA TRP A 67 1.65 -0.88 -6.17
C TRP A 67 0.43 -1.74 -6.47
N GLU A 68 0.63 -3.03 -6.65
CA GLU A 68 -0.44 -4.00 -6.85
C GLU A 68 -1.41 -4.05 -5.66
N ALA A 69 -0.95 -3.69 -4.45
CA ALA A 69 -1.76 -3.67 -3.24
C ALA A 69 -2.92 -2.66 -3.28
N THR A 70 -2.84 -1.63 -4.12
CA THR A 70 -3.86 -0.56 -4.21
C THR A 70 -4.46 -0.42 -5.61
N THR A 71 -3.81 -1.00 -6.61
CA THR A 71 -4.27 -0.95 -8.01
C THR A 71 -5.11 -2.16 -8.41
N THR A 72 -4.92 -3.32 -7.78
CA THR A 72 -5.73 -4.52 -8.04
C THR A 72 -7.19 -4.27 -7.69
N LYS A 73 -8.10 -4.56 -8.64
CA LYS A 73 -9.54 -4.55 -8.39
C LYS A 73 -10.07 -5.97 -8.30
N VAL A 74 -10.84 -6.26 -7.26
CA VAL A 74 -11.40 -7.59 -6.97
C VAL A 74 -12.92 -7.55 -7.13
N LEU A 75 -13.42 -8.24 -8.15
CA LEU A 75 -14.85 -8.29 -8.44
C LEU A 75 -15.59 -9.22 -7.45
N PRO A 76 -16.92 -9.05 -7.28
CA PRO A 76 -17.69 -9.94 -6.42
C PRO A 76 -17.54 -11.41 -6.85
N GLY A 77 -17.18 -12.29 -5.91
CA GLY A 77 -16.97 -13.72 -6.16
C GLY A 77 -15.55 -14.10 -6.59
N GLU A 78 -14.67 -13.13 -6.85
CA GLU A 78 -13.26 -13.41 -7.10
C GLU A 78 -12.48 -13.62 -5.79
N GLN A 79 -11.50 -14.52 -5.84
CA GLN A 79 -10.56 -14.71 -4.75
C GLN A 79 -9.51 -13.58 -4.80
N PRO A 80 -9.39 -12.74 -3.76
CA PRO A 80 -8.38 -11.70 -3.75
C PRO A 80 -6.96 -12.33 -3.64
N PRO A 81 -5.94 -11.72 -4.26
CA PRO A 81 -4.57 -12.22 -4.20
C PRO A 81 -4.01 -12.12 -2.78
N ASP A 82 -2.96 -12.88 -2.50
CA ASP A 82 -2.15 -12.65 -1.30
C ASP A 82 -1.26 -11.43 -1.51
N LEU A 83 -1.03 -10.69 -0.42
CA LEU A 83 -0.06 -9.59 -0.41
C LEU A 83 1.26 -10.13 0.13
N GLU A 84 2.24 -10.22 -0.75
CA GLU A 84 3.60 -10.60 -0.39
C GLU A 84 4.45 -9.36 -0.19
N GLN A 85 5.27 -9.35 0.86
CA GLN A 85 6.19 -8.24 1.09
C GLN A 85 7.17 -8.15 -0.08
N VAL A 86 7.30 -6.97 -0.67
CA VAL A 86 8.19 -6.77 -1.80
C VAL A 86 9.66 -6.83 -1.34
N SER A 87 10.52 -7.31 -2.23
CA SER A 87 11.96 -7.36 -1.95
C SER A 87 12.55 -5.95 -1.84
N PRO A 88 13.68 -5.77 -1.13
CA PRO A 88 14.31 -4.46 -1.03
C PRO A 88 14.66 -3.81 -2.37
N GLY A 89 14.90 -4.61 -3.42
CA GLY A 89 15.14 -4.17 -4.78
C GLY A 89 13.90 -3.95 -5.65
N TYR A 90 12.69 -3.86 -5.06
CA TYR A 90 11.43 -3.73 -5.82
C TYR A 90 11.40 -2.56 -6.78
N HIS A 91 12.05 -1.41 -6.47
CA HIS A 91 12.14 -0.30 -7.41
C HIS A 91 12.75 -0.70 -8.76
N ARG A 92 13.54 -1.77 -8.85
CA ARG A 92 14.08 -2.25 -10.13
C ARG A 92 13.01 -2.85 -11.05
N THR A 93 11.91 -3.36 -10.50
CA THR A 93 10.78 -3.93 -11.27
C THR A 93 9.89 -2.84 -11.88
N LEU A 94 9.89 -1.65 -11.30
CA LEU A 94 9.09 -0.52 -11.76
C LEU A 94 9.62 0.02 -13.10
N LYS A 95 8.72 0.30 -14.03
CA LYS A 95 9.07 0.61 -15.42
C LYS A 95 9.70 1.98 -15.60
N THR A 96 9.13 3.01 -14.96
CA THR A 96 9.53 4.40 -15.19
C THR A 96 10.40 4.91 -14.04
N ARG A 97 11.30 5.86 -14.34
CA ARG A 97 12.09 6.52 -13.28
C ARG A 97 11.21 7.22 -12.24
N GLN A 98 10.10 7.82 -12.68
CA GLN A 98 9.17 8.48 -11.77
C GLN A 98 8.52 7.48 -10.81
N SER A 99 8.02 6.35 -11.31
CA SER A 99 7.47 5.27 -10.48
C SER A 99 8.43 4.81 -9.39
N LYS A 100 9.72 4.71 -9.73
CA LYS A 100 10.78 4.36 -8.78
C LYS A 100 10.94 5.42 -7.69
N LEU A 101 10.96 6.68 -8.08
CA LEU A 101 11.07 7.81 -7.14
C LEU A 101 9.85 7.90 -6.23
N ASP A 102 8.64 7.77 -6.78
CA ASP A 102 7.39 7.82 -6.03
C ASP A 102 7.36 6.72 -4.97
N TRP A 103 7.66 5.46 -5.34
CA TRP A 103 7.70 4.38 -4.38
C TRP A 103 8.79 4.57 -3.30
N LEU A 104 9.99 5.03 -3.67
CA LEU A 104 11.06 5.34 -2.71
C LEU A 104 10.68 6.50 -1.78
N GLU A 105 9.94 7.50 -2.27
CA GLU A 105 9.40 8.57 -1.44
C GLU A 105 8.38 8.03 -0.44
N THR A 106 7.48 7.13 -0.88
CA THR A 106 6.54 6.44 0.01
C THR A 106 7.26 5.65 1.11
N VAL A 107 8.30 4.88 0.76
CA VAL A 107 9.13 4.16 1.75
C VAL A 107 9.75 5.12 2.77
N ARG A 108 10.29 6.25 2.32
CA ARG A 108 10.91 7.25 3.21
C ARG A 108 9.89 7.95 4.10
N LYS A 109 8.74 8.33 3.53
CA LYS A 109 7.64 8.99 4.27
C LYS A 109 7.17 8.11 5.44
N HIS A 110 7.13 6.79 5.23
CA HIS A 110 6.64 5.83 6.21
C HIS A 110 7.75 5.07 6.96
N GLU A 111 9.03 5.46 6.83
CA GLU A 111 10.19 4.76 7.39
C GLU A 111 10.02 4.36 8.86
N SER A 112 9.52 5.26 9.71
CA SER A 112 9.30 5.01 11.14
C SER A 112 8.31 3.88 11.46
N ARG A 113 7.51 3.46 10.48
CA ARG A 113 6.46 2.44 10.61
C ARG A 113 6.80 1.14 9.86
N LEU A 114 7.92 1.12 9.16
CA LEU A 114 8.38 -0.02 8.36
C LEU A 114 9.47 -0.81 9.11
N PRO A 115 9.71 -2.09 8.75
CA PRO A 115 10.82 -2.85 9.33
C PRO A 115 12.17 -2.19 9.02
N GLN A 116 12.88 -1.74 10.05
CA GLN A 116 14.07 -0.87 9.88
C GLN A 116 15.20 -1.53 9.09
N GLU A 117 15.45 -2.82 9.30
CA GLU A 117 16.46 -3.56 8.52
C GLU A 117 16.09 -3.66 7.04
N TRP A 118 14.80 -3.78 6.72
CA TRP A 118 14.32 -3.81 5.36
C TRP A 118 14.44 -2.42 4.70
N VAL A 119 14.08 -1.35 5.40
CA VAL A 119 14.25 0.03 4.90
C VAL A 119 15.72 0.34 4.62
N ALA A 120 16.62 -0.04 5.53
CA ALA A 120 18.06 0.16 5.34
C ALA A 120 18.57 -0.51 4.06
N LYS A 121 18.09 -1.73 3.76
CA LYS A 121 18.41 -2.45 2.51
C LYS A 121 17.83 -1.74 1.28
N VAL A 122 16.55 -1.34 1.32
CA VAL A 122 15.90 -0.61 0.22
C VAL A 122 16.70 0.65 -0.13
N LEU A 123 17.04 1.44 0.89
CA LEU A 123 17.77 2.70 0.69
C LEU A 123 19.22 2.49 0.26
N ALA A 124 19.87 1.42 0.69
CA ALA A 124 21.20 1.04 0.22
C ALA A 124 21.18 0.65 -1.26
N GLU A 125 20.27 -0.25 -1.66
CA GLU A 125 20.13 -0.67 -3.06
C GLU A 125 19.72 0.48 -3.98
N ALA A 126 18.80 1.34 -3.53
CA ALA A 126 18.42 2.53 -4.27
C ALA A 126 19.62 3.48 -4.51
N ARG A 127 20.50 3.62 -3.51
CA ARG A 127 21.72 4.44 -3.64
C ARG A 127 22.71 3.84 -4.63
N GLU A 128 22.90 2.52 -4.60
CA GLU A 128 23.73 1.80 -5.59
C GLU A 128 23.22 2.01 -7.01
N ASP A 129 21.90 2.04 -7.19
CA ASP A 129 21.26 2.29 -8.48
C ASP A 129 21.19 3.79 -8.86
N GLY A 130 21.80 4.67 -8.07
CA GLY A 130 21.90 6.10 -8.35
C GLY A 130 20.67 6.93 -7.96
N PHE A 131 19.79 6.43 -7.09
CA PHE A 131 18.70 7.19 -6.49
C PHE A 131 19.14 7.81 -5.16
N THR A 132 19.18 9.14 -5.10
CA THR A 132 19.54 9.89 -3.90
C THR A 132 18.32 10.55 -3.27
N HIS A 133 18.46 11.00 -2.02
CA HIS A 133 17.41 11.76 -1.34
C HIS A 133 17.10 13.09 -2.07
N LYS A 134 18.03 13.64 -2.85
CA LYS A 134 17.80 14.89 -3.59
C LYS A 134 16.84 14.68 -4.77
N ASP A 135 16.77 13.46 -5.31
CA ASP A 135 15.97 13.14 -6.49
C ASP A 135 14.46 13.09 -6.20
N THR A 136 14.03 13.00 -4.94
CA THR A 136 12.62 12.97 -4.54
C THR A 136 12.08 14.35 -4.11
N ARG A 137 12.79 15.45 -4.39
CA ARG A 137 12.39 16.82 -3.98
C ARG A 137 12.20 17.81 -5.15
N SER A 138 11.82 17.32 -6.32
CA SER A 138 11.39 18.19 -7.41
C SER A 138 9.87 18.20 -7.49
N LYS A 139 9.25 19.19 -6.83
CA LYS A 139 7.91 19.68 -7.18
C LYS A 139 8.03 20.76 -8.24
#